data_AF-A0A917X0M7-F1
#
_entry.id   AF-A0A917X0M7-F1
#
_cell.length_a   1.000
_cell.length_b   1.000
_cell.length_c   1.000
_cell.angle_alpha   90.00
_cell.angle_beta   90.00
_cell.angle_gamma   90.00
#
_symmetry.space_group_name_H-M   'P 1'
#
loop_
_entity.id
_entity.type
_entity.pdbx_description
1 polymer ?
#
loop_
_entity_poly.entity_id
_entity_poly.type
_entity_poly.pdbx_seq_one_letter_code
_entity_poly.pdbx_strand_id
1 'polypeptide(L)' 'MTSRRRPDARCPLRPGEPCTLCQLNTTGPQDCPLVYLVMTDDELRAGLHDFRQREREP' A
#
# COMPACT_ATOMS: atom_id res chain seq x y z
N MET A 1 19.49 16.63 16.73
CA MET A 1 18.06 16.30 16.62
C MET A 1 17.93 14.86 16.11
N THR A 2 17.76 13.90 17.01
CA THR A 2 17.53 12.50 16.63
C THR A 2 16.10 12.40 16.10
N SER A 3 15.95 12.45 14.77
CA SER A 3 14.68 12.18 14.11
C SER A 3 14.25 10.76 14.50
N ARG A 4 13.16 10.63 15.26
CA ARG A 4 12.46 9.35 15.42
C ARG A 4 12.05 8.94 14.01
N ARG A 5 12.73 7.94 13.42
CA ARG A 5 12.26 7.31 12.19
C ARG A 5 10.86 6.81 12.48
N ARG A 6 9.85 7.48 11.90
CA ARG A 6 8.49 6.93 11.88
C ARG A 6 8.60 5.57 11.18
N PRO A 7 7.95 4.51 11.68
CA PRO A 7 7.87 3.26 10.93
C PRO A 7 7.41 3.59 9.51
N ASP A 8 8.18 3.16 8.50
CA ASP A 8 7.80 3.41 7.12
C ASP A 8 6.43 2.78 6.88
N ALA A 9 5.45 3.61 6.51
CA ALA A 9 4.11 3.15 6.25
C ALA A 9 4.17 2.10 5.13
N ARG A 10 3.66 0.88 5.38
CA ARG A 10 3.65 -0.18 4.37
C ARG A 10 2.60 0.13 3.31
N CYS A 11 2.93 -0.07 2.04
CA CYS A 11 1.98 0.14 0.95
C CYS A 11 0.98 -1.03 0.93
N PRO A 12 -0.35 -0.80 1.04
CA PRO A 12 -1.33 -1.86 0.95
C PRO A 12 -1.23 -2.65 -0.38
N LEU A 13 -0.84 -1.98 -1.46
CA LEU A 13 -0.79 -2.59 -2.78
C LEU A 13 0.50 -3.38 -3.04
N ARG A 14 1.54 -3.20 -2.23
CA ARG A 14 2.83 -3.90 -2.36
C ARG A 14 3.19 -4.55 -1.02
N PRO A 15 2.60 -5.73 -0.72
CA PRO A 15 2.90 -6.46 0.50
C PRO A 15 4.41 -6.71 0.63
N GLY A 16 4.95 -6.56 1.83
CA GLY A 16 6.39 -6.76 2.07
C GLY A 16 7.23 -5.49 1.95
N GLU A 17 6.84 -4.54 1.08
CA GLU A 17 7.60 -3.32 0.80
C GLU A 17 7.10 -2.10 1.60
N PRO A 18 8.02 -1.22 2.07
CA PRO A 18 7.63 0.11 2.55
C PRO A 18 7.06 0.94 1.39
N CYS A 19 6.28 1.98 1.72
CA CYS A 19 5.88 2.96 0.73
C CYS A 19 7.12 3.68 0.17
N THR A 20 7.27 3.69 -1.15
CA THR A 20 8.39 4.34 -1.86
C THR A 20 8.00 5.67 -2.50
N LEU A 21 6.81 6.20 -2.18
CA LEU A 21 6.28 7.44 -2.75
C LEU A 21 6.29 7.45 -4.30
N CYS A 22 5.90 6.32 -4.89
CA CYS A 22 5.95 6.14 -6.35
C CYS A 22 4.94 6.99 -7.13
N GLN A 23 3.93 7.55 -6.46
CA GLN A 23 2.95 8.45 -7.05
C GLN A 23 3.32 9.91 -6.70
N LEU A 24 3.12 10.80 -7.67
CA LEU A 24 3.41 12.23 -7.49
C LEU A 24 2.50 12.85 -6.42
N ASN A 25 3.02 13.83 -5.68
CA ASN A 25 2.29 14.59 -4.66
C ASN A 25 1.66 13.73 -3.55
N THR A 26 2.26 12.59 -3.25
CA THR A 26 1.83 11.67 -2.19
C THR A 26 2.81 11.73 -1.02
N THR A 27 2.31 11.70 0.22
CA THR A 27 3.14 11.64 1.45
C THR A 27 3.10 10.28 2.13
N GLY A 28 2.21 9.39 1.70
CA GLY A 28 2.16 7.98 2.09
C GLY A 28 0.93 7.25 1.54
N PRO A 29 0.62 6.05 2.04
CA PRO A 29 -0.55 5.30 1.60
C PRO A 29 -1.89 6.00 1.87
N GLN A 30 -1.96 6.84 2.91
CA GLN A 30 -3.18 7.52 3.33
C GLN A 30 -3.67 8.60 2.35
N ASP A 31 -2.79 9.16 1.53
CA ASP A 31 -3.09 10.21 0.54
C ASP A 31 -2.75 9.77 -0.90
N CYS A 32 -2.45 8.48 -1.12
CA CYS A 32 -2.14 7.94 -2.43
C CYS A 32 -3.43 7.71 -3.26
N PRO A 33 -3.57 8.33 -4.44
CA PRO A 33 -4.77 8.17 -5.27
C PRO A 33 -5.00 6.71 -5.72
N LEU A 34 -3.93 5.96 -5.98
CA LEU A 34 -4.04 4.56 -6.39
C LEU A 34 -4.56 3.68 -5.24
N VAL A 35 -4.09 3.92 -4.02
CA VAL A 35 -4.60 3.23 -2.83
C VAL A 35 -6.08 3.54 -2.64
N TYR A 36 -6.48 4.81 -2.79
CA TYR A 36 -7.88 5.20 -2.73
C TYR A 36 -8.72 4.37 -3.71
N LEU A 37 -8.40 4.41 -5.01
CA LEU A 37 -9.17 3.71 -6.05
C LEU A 37 -9.36 2.22 -5.74
N VAL A 38 -8.26 1.51 -5.44
CA VAL A 38 -8.32 0.07 -5.17
C VAL A 38 -9.05 -0.24 -3.87
N MET A 39 -8.85 0.57 -2.83
CA MET A 39 -9.42 0.28 -1.51
C MET A 39 -10.87 0.75 -1.40
N THR A 40 -11.36 1.69 -2.21
CA THR A 40 -12.77 2.10 -2.22
C THR A 40 -13.64 1.23 -3.11
N ASP A 41 -13.06 0.57 -4.11
CA ASP A 41 -13.78 -0.33 -5.00
C ASP A 41 -13.77 -1.77 -4.46
N ASP A 42 -14.95 -2.39 -4.32
CA ASP A 42 -15.08 -3.70 -3.68
C ASP A 42 -14.48 -4.83 -4.53
N GLU A 43 -14.61 -4.75 -5.85
CA GLU A 43 -14.07 -5.75 -6.78
C GLU A 43 -12.54 -5.70 -6.80
N LEU A 44 -11.97 -4.50 -6.90
CA LEU A 44 -10.52 -4.32 -6.85
C LEU A 44 -9.93 -4.73 -5.49
N ARG A 45 -10.64 -4.42 -4.39
CA ARG A 45 -10.20 -4.83 -3.05
C ARG A 45 -10.22 -6.34 -2.87
N ALA A 46 -11.25 -7.02 -3.40
CA ALA A 46 -11.32 -8.48 -3.42
C ALA A 46 -10.19 -9.10 -4.27
N GLY A 47 -9.95 -8.55 -5.47
CA GLY A 47 -8.85 -8.98 -6.33
C GLY A 47 -7.47 -8.83 -5.66
N LEU A 48 -7.24 -7.73 -4.93
CA LEU A 48 -6.02 -7.54 -4.15
C LEU A 48 -5.90 -8.55 -3.01
N HIS A 49 -7.01 -8.87 -2.33
CA HIS A 49 -7.02 -9.91 -1.32
C HIS A 49 -6.61 -11.26 -1.91
N ASP A 50 -7.20 -11.65 -3.03
CA ASP A 50 -6.92 -12.93 -3.70
C ASP A 50 -5.48 -12.99 -4.22
N PHE A 51 -4.99 -11.91 -4.81
CA PHE A 51 -3.58 -11.78 -5.18
C PHE A 51 -2.65 -12.05 -3.98
N ARG A 52 -2.94 -11.46 -2.81
CA ARG A 52 -2.15 -11.70 -1.59
C ARG A 52 -2.27 -13.13 -1.05
N GLN A 53 -3.37 -13.83 -1.32
CA GLN A 53 -3.48 -15.24 -0.95
C GLN A 53 -2.52 -16.06 -1.81
N ARG A 54 -2.55 -15.84 -3.13
CA ARG A 54 -1.70 -16.54 -4.11
C ARG A 54 -0.21 -16.35 -3.85
N GLU A 55 0.21 -15.13 -3.55
CA GLU A 55 1.62 -14.83 -3.19
C GLU A 55 2.07 -15.46 -1.86
N ARG A 56 1.12 -15.87 -1.01
CA ARG A 56 1.43 -16.53 0.28
C ARG A 56 1.41 -18.05 0.17
N GLU A 57 0.83 -18.62 -0.89
CA GLU A 57 0.90 -20.04 -1.15
C GLU A 57 2.37 -20.44 -1.44
N PRO A 58 2.91 -21.46 -0.75
CA PRO A 58 4.33 -21.83 -0.82
C PRO A 58 4.74 -22.52 -2.13
#